data_AF-A0AAD2EAA2-F1
#
_entry.id   AF-A0AAD2EAA2-F1
#
_cell.length_a   1.000
_cell.length_b   1.000
_cell.length_c   1.000
_cell.angle_alpha   90.00
_cell.angle_beta   90.00
_cell.angle_gamma   90.00
#
_symmetry.space_group_name_H-M   'P 1'
#
loop_
_entity.id
_entity.type
_entity.pdbx_description
1 polymer ?
#
loop_
_entity_poly.entity_id
_entity_poly.type
_entity_poly.pdbx_seq_one_letter_code
_entity_poly.pdbx_strand_id
1 'polypeptide(L)'
;MKIWLPNFGIAKLFTEDRRILMSKTMGTIGYMAPEYRSTGIISPMANVYSYGIMLMKTFTKKQPTDDMFVGEFTMRTLVFESFQDAIMHTVDVDLVNVGEDNIGAKGSFLISVMGLALECTADLSKERLNMKDVLTRLKKIKNESC
;
A
#
# COMPACT_ATOMS: atom_id res chain seq x y z
N MET A 1 -4.74 10.26 14.37
CA MET A 1 -4.92 8.80 14.51
C MET A 1 -3.60 8.16 14.91
N LYS A 2 -3.52 7.47 16.05
CA LYS A 2 -2.37 6.61 16.41
C LYS A 2 -2.78 5.16 16.09
N ILE A 3 -1.96 4.44 15.34
CA ILE A 3 -2.20 3.04 14.95
C ILE A 3 -1.15 2.18 15.66
N TRP A 4 -1.60 1.15 16.37
CA TRP A 4 -0.74 0.13 16.97
C TRP A 4 -0.62 -1.06 16.01
N LEU A 5 0.56 -1.67 15.95
CA LEU A 5 0.81 -2.91 15.20
C LEU A 5 0.88 -4.07 16.21
N PRO A 6 -0.22 -4.81 16.47
CA PRO A 6 -0.25 -5.81 17.53
C PRO A 6 0.28 -7.20 17.12
N ASN A 7 0.47 -7.47 15.82
CA ASN A 7 0.70 -8.84 15.33
C ASN A 7 2.13 -9.03 14.78
N PHE A 8 3.04 -9.51 15.64
CA PHE A 8 4.42 -9.89 15.26
C PHE A 8 4.66 -11.42 15.22
N GLY A 9 3.62 -12.25 15.34
CA GLY A 9 3.76 -13.72 15.39
C GLY A 9 4.35 -14.37 14.13
N ILE A 10 4.36 -13.64 13.00
CA ILE A 10 5.01 -14.06 11.74
C ILE A 10 6.30 -13.27 11.44
N ALA A 11 6.73 -12.39 12.36
CA ALA A 11 7.93 -11.59 12.16
C ALA A 11 9.17 -12.48 12.11
N LYS A 12 10.11 -12.10 11.25
CA LYS A 12 11.40 -12.77 11.09
C LYS A 12 12.50 -11.75 11.26
N LEU A 13 13.49 -12.09 12.10
CA LEU A 13 14.67 -11.28 12.29
C LEU A 13 15.63 -11.53 11.14
N PHE A 14 16.05 -10.44 10.49
CA PHE A 14 17.14 -10.47 9.52
C PHE A 14 18.44 -10.13 10.25
N THR A 15 19.48 -10.91 9.97
CA THR A 15 20.85 -10.59 10.36
C THR A 15 21.51 -9.77 9.25
N GLU A 16 22.56 -8.99 9.57
CA GLU A 16 23.18 -8.06 8.61
C GLU A 16 23.66 -8.73 7.29
N ASP A 17 23.99 -10.02 7.37
CA ASP A 17 24.42 -10.89 6.27
C ASP A 17 23.28 -11.44 5.41
N ARG A 18 22.02 -11.43 5.89
CA ARG A 18 20.86 -11.97 5.17
C ARG A 18 19.74 -10.95 5.12
N ARG A 19 19.56 -10.31 3.96
CA ARG A 19 18.43 -9.38 3.69
C ARG A 19 17.22 -10.05 3.04
N ILE A 20 17.37 -11.32 2.68
CA ILE A 20 16.37 -12.17 2.04
C ILE A 20 16.34 -13.49 2.81
N LEU A 21 15.15 -13.94 3.18
CA LEU A 21 14.92 -15.24 3.79
C LEU A 21 13.82 -15.96 3.01
N MET A 22 13.77 -17.29 3.10
CA MET A 22 12.63 -18.06 2.62
C MET A 22 11.76 -18.47 3.81
N SER A 23 10.45 -18.34 3.66
CA SER A 23 9.46 -18.71 4.66
C SER A 23 8.44 -19.65 4.06
N LYS A 24 8.10 -20.70 4.81
CA LYS A 24 6.96 -21.60 4.52
C LYS A 24 5.67 -21.15 5.21
N THR A 25 5.73 -20.10 6.04
CA THR A 25 4.56 -19.55 6.72
C THR A 25 3.70 -18.82 5.70
N MET A 26 2.39 -19.06 5.73
CA MET A 26 1.45 -18.39 4.85
C MET A 26 1.22 -16.96 5.37
N GLY A 27 1.43 -15.95 4.51
CA GLY A 27 1.11 -14.57 4.84
C GLY A 27 -0.40 -14.28 4.76
N THR A 28 -0.79 -13.03 4.97
CA THR A 28 -2.20 -12.61 4.86
C THR A 28 -2.59 -12.45 3.39
N ILE A 29 -3.61 -13.17 2.95
CA ILE A 29 -4.13 -13.11 1.58
C ILE A 29 -4.52 -11.66 1.23
N GLY A 30 -4.21 -11.24 0.00
CA GLY A 30 -4.41 -9.87 -0.48
C GLY A 30 -3.31 -8.87 -0.10
N TYR A 31 -2.51 -9.14 0.95
CA TYR A 31 -1.40 -8.26 1.37
C TYR A 31 -0.02 -8.80 0.97
N MET A 32 0.07 -10.09 0.62
CA MET A 32 1.33 -10.73 0.25
C MET A 32 1.92 -10.18 -1.05
N ALA A 33 3.19 -9.80 -0.98
CA ALA A 33 3.99 -9.44 -2.14
C ALA A 33 4.10 -10.62 -3.13
N PRO A 34 4.17 -10.37 -4.45
CA PRO A 34 4.23 -11.41 -5.47
C PRO A 34 5.35 -12.43 -5.26
N GLU A 35 6.54 -11.98 -4.85
CA GLU A 35 7.68 -12.85 -4.56
C GLU A 35 7.45 -13.72 -3.33
N TYR A 36 6.74 -13.22 -2.32
CA TYR A 36 6.42 -14.00 -1.13
C TYR A 36 5.40 -15.09 -1.48
N ARG A 37 4.38 -14.76 -2.28
CA ARG A 37 3.36 -15.71 -2.73
C ARG A 37 3.94 -16.81 -3.62
N SER A 38 4.82 -16.45 -4.57
CA SER A 38 5.34 -17.38 -5.57
C SER A 38 6.51 -18.22 -5.06
N THR A 39 7.45 -17.61 -4.33
CA THR A 39 8.73 -18.24 -3.97
C THR A 39 8.96 -18.34 -2.46
N GLY A 40 8.03 -17.83 -1.63
CA GLY A 40 8.22 -17.79 -0.19
C GLY A 40 9.26 -16.77 0.27
N ILE A 41 9.73 -15.89 -0.62
CA ILE A 41 10.75 -14.89 -0.30
C ILE A 41 10.16 -13.80 0.61
N ILE A 42 10.77 -13.63 1.78
CA ILE A 42 10.50 -12.51 2.67
C ILE A 42 11.67 -11.53 2.62
N SER A 43 11.33 -10.24 2.61
CA SER A 43 12.29 -9.14 2.60
C SER A 43 11.65 -7.91 3.23
N PRO A 44 12.42 -6.88 3.60
CA PRO A 44 11.87 -5.58 3.97
C PRO A 44 10.94 -4.99 2.88
N MET A 45 11.20 -5.30 1.60
CA MET A 45 10.38 -4.83 0.48
C MET A 45 9.02 -5.55 0.39
N ALA A 46 8.88 -6.73 0.98
CA ALA A 46 7.57 -7.38 1.12
C ALA A 46 6.68 -6.65 2.13
N ASN A 47 7.27 -6.06 3.17
CA ASN A 47 6.54 -5.20 4.12
C ASN A 47 6.13 -3.87 3.46
N VAL A 48 6.98 -3.31 2.59
CA VAL A 48 6.63 -2.12 1.81
C VAL A 48 5.43 -2.39 0.90
N TYR A 49 5.41 -3.53 0.22
CA TYR A 49 4.25 -3.94 -0.59
C TYR A 49 2.97 -4.03 0.25
N SER A 50 3.04 -4.74 1.38
CA SER A 50 1.90 -4.89 2.29
C SER A 50 1.40 -3.54 2.81
N TYR A 51 2.31 -2.60 3.04
CA TYR A 51 1.98 -1.23 3.45
C TYR A 51 1.28 -0.45 2.33
N GLY A 52 1.71 -0.59 1.07
CA GLY A 52 1.03 0.02 -0.08
C GLY A 52 -0.40 -0.48 -0.24
N ILE A 53 -0.65 -1.79 -0.10
CA ILE A 53 -2.02 -2.35 -0.07
C ILE A 53 -2.84 -1.76 1.10
N MET A 54 -2.23 -1.59 2.27
CA MET A 54 -2.89 -0.97 3.42
C MET A 54 -3.30 0.48 3.12
N LEU A 55 -2.45 1.27 2.44
CA LEU A 55 -2.79 2.62 2.01
C LEU A 55 -3.99 2.61 1.05
N MET A 56 -3.95 1.77 0.01
CA MET A 56 -5.06 1.65 -0.95
C MET A 56 -6.37 1.27 -0.25
N LYS A 57 -6.35 0.26 0.62
CA LYS A 57 -7.51 -0.12 1.44
C LYS A 57 -8.03 1.05 2.28
N THR A 58 -7.14 1.80 2.92
CA THR A 58 -7.53 2.89 3.83
C THR A 58 -8.35 3.96 3.09
N PHE A 59 -7.94 4.30 1.87
CA PHE A 59 -8.57 5.37 1.11
C PHE A 59 -9.71 4.90 0.20
N THR A 60 -9.76 3.62 -0.20
CA THR A 60 -10.88 3.06 -0.99
C THR A 60 -11.97 2.43 -0.12
N LYS A 61 -11.71 2.18 1.16
CA LYS A 61 -12.49 1.32 2.07
C LYS A 61 -12.79 -0.09 1.54
N LYS A 62 -12.14 -0.53 0.45
CA LYS A 62 -12.28 -1.88 -0.10
C LYS A 62 -11.38 -2.87 0.61
N GLN A 63 -11.82 -4.12 0.72
CA GLN A 63 -10.99 -5.18 1.28
C GLN A 63 -10.12 -5.80 0.18
N PRO A 64 -8.82 -6.05 0.40
CA PRO A 64 -7.97 -6.72 -0.60
C PRO A 64 -8.41 -8.15 -0.97
N THR A 65 -9.39 -8.69 -0.23
CA THR A 65 -10.00 -10.01 -0.42
C THR A 65 -11.49 -9.92 -0.78
N ASP A 66 -11.96 -8.74 -1.18
CA ASP A 66 -13.32 -8.54 -1.68
C ASP A 66 -13.56 -9.41 -2.93
N ASP A 67 -14.77 -9.92 -3.09
CA ASP A 67 -15.14 -10.90 -4.15
C ASP A 67 -14.94 -10.34 -5.56
N MET A 68 -14.83 -9.02 -5.70
CA MET A 68 -14.48 -8.37 -6.98
C MET A 68 -13.04 -8.63 -7.43
N PHE A 69 -12.13 -8.99 -6.52
CA PHE A 69 -10.71 -9.20 -6.81
C PHE A 69 -10.43 -10.67 -7.14
N VAL A 70 -10.67 -11.05 -8.40
CA VAL A 70 -10.50 -12.43 -8.88
C VAL A 70 -9.46 -12.49 -10.00
N GLY A 71 -8.66 -13.57 -9.99
CA GLY A 71 -7.65 -13.81 -11.01
C GLY A 71 -6.55 -12.74 -10.99
N GLU A 72 -6.39 -12.03 -12.11
CA GLU A 72 -5.40 -10.96 -12.26
C GLU A 72 -5.92 -9.58 -11.82
N PHE A 73 -7.23 -9.45 -11.56
CA PHE A 73 -7.79 -8.20 -11.09
C PHE A 73 -7.52 -8.03 -9.59
N THR A 74 -6.64 -7.09 -9.26
CA THR A 74 -6.21 -6.84 -7.88
C THR A 74 -6.54 -5.41 -7.46
N MET A 75 -6.43 -5.13 -6.16
CA MET A 75 -6.55 -3.77 -5.64
C MET A 75 -5.54 -2.81 -6.29
N ARG A 76 -4.35 -3.28 -6.64
CA ARG A 76 -3.36 -2.49 -7.39
C ARG A 76 -3.88 -2.15 -8.78
N THR A 77 -4.40 -3.14 -9.50
CA THR A 77 -4.96 -2.94 -10.86
C THR A 77 -6.11 -1.95 -10.83
N LEU A 78 -7.02 -2.08 -9.86
CA LEU A 78 -8.11 -1.12 -9.63
C LEU A 78 -7.56 0.30 -9.45
N VAL A 79 -6.59 0.51 -8.56
CA VAL A 79 -6.04 1.85 -8.30
C VAL A 79 -5.27 2.39 -9.50
N PHE A 80 -4.55 1.52 -10.23
CA PHE A 80 -3.78 1.91 -11.42
C PHE A 80 -4.69 2.34 -12.57
N GLU A 81 -5.75 1.59 -12.84
CA GLU A 81 -6.74 1.90 -13.87
C GLU A 81 -7.56 3.14 -13.49
N SER A 82 -7.97 3.27 -12.22
CA SER A 82 -8.68 4.46 -11.72
C SER A 82 -7.82 5.73 -11.76
N PHE A 83 -6.49 5.62 -11.81
CA PHE A 83 -5.57 6.76 -11.88
C PHE A 83 -5.68 7.53 -13.20
N GLN A 84 -6.17 6.90 -14.27
CA GLN A 84 -6.22 7.51 -15.60
C GLN A 84 -7.43 8.45 -15.79
N ASP A 85 -8.58 8.19 -15.14
CA ASP A 85 -9.79 9.00 -15.36
C ASP A 85 -10.69 9.26 -14.13
N ALA A 86 -10.56 8.51 -13.02
CA ALA A 86 -11.66 8.44 -12.02
C ALA A 86 -11.25 8.20 -10.56
N ILE A 87 -10.03 8.54 -10.14
CA ILE A 87 -9.56 8.20 -8.79
C ILE A 87 -10.45 8.76 -7.67
N MET A 88 -11.07 9.93 -7.89
CA MET A 88 -12.03 10.55 -6.96
C MET A 88 -13.28 9.70 -6.74
N HIS A 89 -13.70 8.91 -7.74
CA HIS A 89 -14.87 8.04 -7.64
C HIS A 89 -14.56 6.70 -6.96
N THR A 90 -13.27 6.33 -6.88
CA THR A 90 -12.83 5.09 -6.23
C THR A 90 -12.50 5.33 -4.75
N VAL A 91 -12.18 6.57 -4.39
CA VAL A 91 -11.91 6.98 -3.02
C VAL A 91 -13.22 7.15 -2.25
N ASP A 92 -13.17 6.76 -0.98
CA ASP A 92 -14.30 6.91 -0.08
C ASP A 92 -14.66 8.37 0.15
N VAL A 93 -15.92 8.72 -0.17
CA VAL A 93 -16.46 10.08 -0.08
C VAL A 93 -16.42 10.63 1.35
N ASP A 94 -16.58 9.79 2.38
CA ASP A 94 -16.54 10.24 3.77
C ASP A 94 -15.12 10.63 4.20
N LEU A 95 -14.08 9.99 3.65
CA LEU A 95 -12.68 10.40 3.85
C LEU A 95 -12.38 11.74 3.19
N VAL A 96 -13.05 12.04 2.07
CA VAL A 96 -12.95 13.32 1.37
C VAL A 96 -13.73 14.42 2.10
N ASN A 97 -14.82 14.09 2.80
CA ASN A 97 -15.74 15.09 3.35
C ASN A 97 -15.43 15.54 4.80
N VAL A 98 -14.34 15.05 5.42
CA VAL A 98 -13.90 15.57 6.73
C VAL A 98 -13.28 16.97 6.54
N GLY A 99 -14.09 18.02 6.76
CA GLY A 99 -13.69 19.44 6.76
C GLY A 99 -14.05 20.18 5.46
N GLU A 100 -14.79 21.29 5.57
CA GLU A 100 -15.46 21.96 4.44
C GLU A 100 -14.58 22.74 3.45
N ASP A 101 -13.27 22.88 3.65
CA ASP A 101 -12.48 23.75 2.77
C ASP A 101 -11.51 22.96 1.87
N ASN A 102 -11.72 23.11 0.55
CA ASN A 102 -10.79 22.81 -0.54
C ASN A 102 -10.77 21.37 -1.14
N ILE A 103 -11.82 21.04 -1.91
CA ILE A 103 -11.93 19.81 -2.74
C ILE A 103 -10.71 19.60 -3.65
N GLY A 104 -10.13 20.67 -4.21
CA GLY A 104 -8.96 20.58 -5.09
C GLY A 104 -7.69 20.10 -4.38
N ALA A 105 -7.42 20.62 -3.17
CA ALA A 105 -6.26 20.20 -2.37
C ALA A 105 -6.40 18.76 -1.82
N LYS A 106 -7.62 18.35 -1.47
CA LYS A 106 -7.89 16.96 -1.08
C LYS A 106 -7.67 15.99 -2.24
N GLY A 107 -8.04 16.42 -3.44
CA GLY A 107 -7.82 15.66 -4.65
C GLY A 107 -6.34 15.42 -4.96
N SER A 108 -5.52 16.48 -4.91
CA SER A 108 -4.07 16.37 -5.14
C SER A 108 -3.39 15.51 -4.07
N PHE A 109 -3.81 15.62 -2.80
CA PHE A 109 -3.35 14.74 -1.72
C PHE A 109 -3.61 13.27 -2.03
N LEU A 110 -4.84 12.93 -2.43
CA LEU A 110 -5.23 11.55 -2.74
C LEU A 110 -4.47 10.97 -3.92
N ILE A 111 -4.34 11.75 -5.01
CA ILE A 111 -3.53 11.36 -6.18
C ILE A 111 -2.09 11.05 -5.73
N SER A 112 -1.50 11.92 -4.92
CA SER A 112 -0.12 11.75 -4.45
C SER A 112 0.04 10.51 -3.55
N VAL A 113 -0.89 10.28 -2.63
CA VAL A 113 -0.86 9.10 -1.74
C VAL A 113 -1.07 7.80 -2.52
N MET A 114 -2.02 7.78 -3.46
CA MET A 114 -2.27 6.60 -4.29
C MET A 114 -1.12 6.31 -5.25
N GLY A 115 -0.50 7.34 -5.82
CA GLY A 115 0.72 7.20 -6.63
C GLY A 115 1.85 6.58 -5.82
N LEU A 116 2.05 7.06 -4.58
CA LEU A 116 3.03 6.46 -3.67
C LEU A 116 2.68 5.00 -3.33
N ALA A 117 1.40 4.68 -3.13
CA ALA A 117 0.96 3.31 -2.89
C ALA A 117 1.23 2.39 -4.08
N LEU A 118 1.05 2.88 -5.32
CA LEU A 118 1.39 2.15 -6.55
C LEU A 118 2.89 1.84 -6.63
N GLU A 119 3.75 2.80 -6.29
CA GLU A 119 5.20 2.58 -6.22
C GLU A 119 5.60 1.58 -5.12
N CYS A 120 4.91 1.62 -3.98
CA CYS A 120 5.11 0.63 -2.91
C CYS A 120 4.71 -0.79 -3.33
N THR A 121 3.75 -0.90 -4.25
CA THR A 121 3.18 -2.18 -4.72
C THR A 121 3.72 -2.63 -6.08
N ALA A 122 4.86 -2.10 -6.53
CA ALA A 122 5.53 -2.58 -7.74
C ALA A 122 5.77 -4.10 -7.68
N ASP A 123 5.62 -4.79 -8.80
CA ASP A 123 5.72 -6.26 -8.83
C ASP A 123 7.14 -6.72 -8.50
N LEU A 124 8.15 -5.99 -8.98
CA LEU A 124 9.55 -6.25 -8.68
C LEU A 124 9.97 -5.59 -7.37
N SER A 125 10.48 -6.40 -6.43
CA SER A 125 10.91 -5.92 -5.11
C SER A 125 12.00 -4.83 -5.17
N LYS A 126 12.86 -4.86 -6.19
CA LYS A 126 13.94 -3.88 -6.42
C LYS A 126 13.45 -2.51 -6.88
N GLU A 127 12.23 -2.42 -7.42
CA GLU A 127 11.63 -1.17 -7.89
C GLU A 127 10.86 -0.45 -6.78
N ARG A 128 10.61 -1.14 -5.66
CA ARG A 128 9.92 -0.57 -4.51
C ARG A 128 10.85 0.36 -3.73
N LEU A 129 10.27 1.45 -3.26
CA LEU A 129 10.91 2.36 -2.31
C LEU A 129 11.25 1.63 -1.00
N ASN A 130 12.30 2.06 -0.32
CA ASN A 130 12.49 1.61 1.06
C ASN A 130 11.55 2.36 2.02
N MET A 131 11.27 1.79 3.19
CA MET A 131 10.29 2.37 4.13
C MET A 131 10.66 3.79 4.62
N LYS A 132 11.95 4.15 4.66
CA LYS A 132 12.40 5.50 5.03
C LYS A 132 12.02 6.50 3.94
N ASP A 133 12.16 6.12 2.67
CA ASP A 133 11.78 6.96 1.53
C ASP A 133 10.27 7.13 1.47
N VAL A 134 9.51 6.06 1.70
CA VAL A 134 8.04 6.09 1.82
C VAL A 134 7.62 7.07 2.91
N LEU A 135 8.22 7.00 4.10
CA LEU A 135 7.95 7.93 5.19
C LEU A 135 8.27 9.38 4.81
N THR A 136 9.40 9.61 4.14
CA THR A 136 9.82 10.94 3.72
C THR A 136 8.84 11.55 2.72
N ARG A 137 8.40 10.76 1.73
CA ARG A 137 7.40 11.19 0.75
C ARG A 137 6.04 11.43 1.40
N LEU A 138 5.58 10.57 2.29
CA LEU A 138 4.33 10.78 3.03
C LEU A 138 4.34 12.08 3.84
N LYS A 139 5.46 12.39 4.51
CA LYS A 139 5.62 13.66 5.24
C LYS A 139 5.55 14.86 4.29
N LYS A 140 6.18 14.77 3.13
CA LYS A 140 6.14 15.80 2.10
C LYS A 140 4.70 16.04 1.62
N ILE A 141 4.00 14.96 1.22
CA ILE A 141 2.60 15.02 0.76
C ILE A 141 1.70 15.65 1.83
N LYS A 142 1.88 15.26 3.11
CA LYS A 142 1.12 15.84 4.22
C LYS A 142 1.37 17.35 4.37
N ASN A 143 2.61 17.80 4.23
CA ASN A 143 2.97 19.21 4.40
C ASN A 143 2.54 20.09 3.21
N GLU A 144 2.41 19.51 2.02
CA GLU A 144 1.97 20.22 0.80
C GLU A 144 0.43 20.32 0.68
N SER A 145 -0.30 19.58 1.52
CA SER A 145 -1.77 19.52 1.50
C SER A 145 -2.44 20.12 2.75
N CYS A 146 -1.65 20.75 3.64
CA CYS A 146 -2.12 21.45 4.84
C CYS A 146 -2.00 22.97 4.66
#